data_AF-A0A5N7WEG2-F1
#
_entry.id   AF-A0A5N7WEG2-F1
#
_cell.length_a   1.000
_cell.length_b   1.000
_cell.length_c   1.000
_cell.angle_alpha   90.00
_cell.angle_beta   90.00
_cell.angle_gamma   90.00
#
_symmetry.space_group_name_H-M   'P 1'
#
loop_
_entity.id
_entity.type
_entity.pdbx_description
1 polymer ?
#
loop_
_entity_poly.entity_id
_entity_poly.type
_entity_poly.pdbx_seq_one_letter_code
_entity_poly.pdbx_strand_id
1 'polypeptide(L)'
;MTSKNQTSLSCPHCNGQLKYGVEEIVLHEKNIEPTTGKLMKRTTKRRVPNTTSRSFILCDNVDCDFIMDSSEPEDCGEHYSLFDKINKDDENSFATSVMS
;
A
#
# COMPACT_ATOMS: atom_id res chain seq x y z
N MET A 1 2.80 1.35 32.51
CA MET A 1 1.70 1.47 31.54
C MET A 1 1.58 2.93 31.16
N THR A 2 2.36 3.38 30.19
CA THR A 2 2.33 4.76 29.69
C THR A 2 1.35 4.79 28.52
N SER A 3 0.18 5.40 28.74
CA SER A 3 -0.74 5.77 27.66
C SER A 3 0.04 6.60 26.64
N LYS A 4 0.35 6.01 25.48
CA LYS A 4 0.76 6.79 24.31
C LYS A 4 -0.41 7.73 24.02
N ASN A 5 -0.16 9.04 24.11
CA ASN A 5 -1.07 10.05 23.57
C ASN A 5 -1.29 9.71 22.10
N GLN A 6 -2.41 9.05 21.82
CA GLN A 6 -2.81 8.71 20.47
C GLN A 6 -3.39 10.00 19.89
N THR A 7 -2.53 10.81 19.27
CA THR A 7 -2.95 11.96 18.47
C THR A 7 -3.87 11.39 17.39
N SER A 8 -5.18 11.65 17.48
CA SER A 8 -6.14 11.09 16.54
C SER A 8 -5.84 11.65 15.16
N LEU A 9 -5.33 10.80 14.25
CA LEU A 9 -5.09 11.16 12.87
C LEU A 9 -6.41 11.04 12.11
N SER A 10 -6.95 12.18 11.66
CA SER A 10 -8.21 12.28 10.91
C SER A 10 -7.97 12.92 9.55
N CYS A 11 -8.89 12.66 8.60
CA CYS A 11 -8.84 13.28 7.28
C CYS A 11 -8.90 14.83 7.39
N PRO A 12 -7.97 15.58 6.77
CA PRO A 12 -7.98 17.04 6.85
C PRO A 12 -9.16 17.70 6.13
N HIS A 13 -9.81 17.00 5.19
CA HIS A 13 -10.91 17.55 4.39
C HIS A 13 -12.29 17.28 4.99
N CYS A 14 -12.51 16.10 5.55
CA CYS A 14 -13.83 15.68 6.05
C CYS A 14 -13.83 15.24 7.53
N ASN A 15 -12.67 15.27 8.20
CA ASN A 15 -12.47 14.77 9.57
C ASN A 15 -12.85 13.28 9.77
N GLY A 16 -12.98 12.53 8.67
CA GLY A 16 -13.30 11.11 8.67
C GLY A 16 -12.12 10.23 9.12
N GLN A 17 -12.43 8.95 9.39
CA GLN A 17 -11.42 7.95 9.72
C GLN A 17 -10.51 7.69 8.52
N LEU A 18 -9.24 7.46 8.80
CA LEU A 18 -8.21 7.11 7.82
C LEU A 18 -7.76 5.66 8.00
N LYS A 19 -7.42 5.00 6.89
CA LYS A 19 -6.87 3.65 6.82
C LYS A 19 -5.57 3.70 6.03
N TYR A 20 -4.51 3.11 6.55
CA TYR A 20 -3.25 2.95 5.82
C TYR A 20 -3.27 1.62 5.05
N GLY A 21 -2.77 1.64 3.82
CA GLY A 21 -2.63 0.46 2.99
C GLY A 21 -1.31 0.46 2.23
N VAL A 22 -0.86 -0.75 1.87
CA VAL A 22 0.28 -0.99 0.99
C VAL A 22 -0.16 -1.90 -0.14
N GLU A 23 0.33 -1.65 -1.34
CA GLU A 23 0.05 -2.48 -2.50
C GLU A 23 0.88 -3.77 -2.46
N GLU A 24 0.31 -4.92 -2.86
CA GLU A 24 1.05 -6.18 -3.05
C GLU A 24 1.05 -6.54 -4.54
N ILE A 25 2.24 -6.70 -5.14
CA ILE A 25 2.35 -7.17 -6.52
C ILE A 25 2.27 -8.70 -6.56
N VAL A 26 1.15 -9.18 -7.09
CA VAL A 26 0.92 -10.60 -7.35
C VAL A 26 1.10 -10.91 -8.83
N LEU A 27 2.14 -11.68 -9.17
CA LEU A 27 2.37 -12.13 -10.55
C LEU A 27 1.65 -13.47 -10.82
N HIS A 28 0.88 -13.48 -11.90
CA HIS A 28 0.18 -14.66 -12.40
C HIS A 28 0.89 -15.18 -13.64
N GLU A 29 1.53 -16.34 -13.53
CA GLU A 29 2.33 -16.92 -14.61
C GLU A 29 1.59 -18.07 -15.30
N LYS A 30 1.71 -18.10 -16.63
CA LYS A 30 1.22 -19.16 -17.50
C LYS A 30 2.32 -19.55 -18.48
N ASN A 31 2.53 -20.84 -18.68
CA ASN A 31 3.39 -21.32 -19.75
C ASN A 31 2.74 -21.06 -21.13
N ILE A 32 3.59 -20.79 -22.12
CA ILE A 32 3.18 -20.63 -23.51
C ILE A 32 3.54 -21.92 -24.25
N GLU A 33 2.58 -22.53 -24.95
CA GLU A 33 2.82 -23.70 -25.80
C GLU A 33 3.70 -23.28 -27.00
N PRO A 34 4.93 -23.82 -27.16
CA PRO A 34 5.89 -23.28 -28.15
C PRO A 34 5.41 -23.35 -29.60
N THR A 35 4.63 -24.37 -29.93
CA THR A 35 4.19 -24.64 -31.30
C THR A 35 2.97 -23.81 -31.70
N THR A 36 2.07 -23.52 -30.76
CA THR A 36 0.77 -22.87 -31.06
C THR A 36 0.66 -21.45 -30.51
N GLY A 37 1.56 -21.05 -29.61
CA GLY A 37 1.49 -19.79 -28.87
C GLY A 37 0.35 -19.74 -27.83
N LYS A 38 -0.38 -20.84 -27.60
CA LYS A 38 -1.50 -20.85 -26.66
C LYS A 38 -1.02 -20.77 -25.21
N LEU A 39 -1.74 -19.99 -24.41
CA LEU A 39 -1.55 -19.95 -22.97
C LEU A 39 -2.04 -21.26 -22.34
N MET A 40 -1.17 -21.94 -21.61
CA MET A 40 -1.52 -23.12 -20.84
C MET A 40 -2.27 -22.73 -19.55
N LYS A 41 -2.81 -23.73 -18.84
CA LYS A 41 -3.45 -23.51 -17.54
C LYS A 41 -2.47 -22.83 -16.57
N ARG A 42 -3.03 -21.97 -15.71
CA ARG A 42 -2.28 -21.22 -14.68
C ARG A 42 -1.30 -22.15 -13.98
N THR A 43 -0.02 -21.83 -14.09
CA THR A 43 1.05 -22.73 -13.67
C THR A 43 1.62 -22.30 -12.32
N THR A 44 1.72 -20.98 -12.06
CA THR A 44 2.31 -20.50 -10.81
C THR A 44 1.76 -19.13 -10.41
N LYS A 45 1.69 -18.88 -9.10
CA LYS A 45 1.51 -17.55 -8.49
C LYS A 45 2.85 -17.21 -7.86
N ARG A 46 3.49 -16.12 -8.28
CA ARG A 46 4.68 -15.61 -7.62
C ARG A 46 4.30 -14.33 -6.90
N ARG A 47 4.56 -14.30 -5.59
CA ARG A 47 4.60 -13.05 -4.83
C ARG A 47 5.96 -12.43 -5.08
N VAL A 48 5.97 -11.21 -5.62
CA VAL A 48 7.21 -10.44 -5.70
C VAL A 48 7.38 -9.75 -4.36
N PRO A 49 8.54 -9.87 -3.69
CA PRO A 49 8.80 -9.12 -2.47
C PRO A 49 8.54 -7.64 -2.71
N ASN A 50 7.78 -7.01 -1.81
CA ASN A 50 7.39 -5.61 -1.86
C ASN A 50 8.60 -4.69 -1.56
N THR A 51 9.61 -4.71 -2.41
CA THR A 51 10.79 -3.84 -2.26
C THR A 51 10.52 -2.39 -2.65
N THR A 52 9.39 -2.13 -3.32
CA THR A 52 9.01 -0.86 -3.97
C THR A 52 7.49 -0.72 -4.09
N SER A 53 6.71 -1.20 -3.11
CA SER A 53 5.25 -1.09 -3.17
C SER A 53 4.77 0.30 -2.78
N ARG A 54 3.73 0.73 -3.49
CA ARG A 54 2.98 1.94 -3.25
C ARG A 54 2.29 1.90 -1.88
N SER A 55 2.39 2.97 -1.11
CA SER A 55 1.61 3.17 0.13
C SER A 55 0.50 4.19 -0.12
N PHE A 56 -0.63 4.03 0.55
CA PHE A 56 -1.78 4.92 0.39
C PHE A 56 -2.56 5.08 1.70
N ILE A 57 -3.29 6.18 1.81
CA ILE A 57 -4.20 6.44 2.92
C ILE A 57 -5.61 6.57 2.34
N LEU A 58 -6.50 5.67 2.73
CA LEU A 58 -7.91 5.71 2.34
C LEU A 58 -8.72 6.42 3.42
N CYS A 59 -9.71 7.21 3.00
CA CYS A 59 -10.68 7.80 3.90
C CYS A 59 -12.01 7.04 3.83
N ASP A 60 -12.82 7.09 4.89
CA ASP A 60 -14.20 6.61 4.82
C ASP A 60 -15.05 7.37 3.79
N ASN A 61 -14.66 8.61 3.46
CA ASN A 61 -15.14 9.31 2.27
C ASN A 61 -14.16 9.08 1.12
N VAL A 62 -14.53 8.23 0.15
CA VAL A 62 -13.68 7.82 -1.00
C VAL A 62 -13.21 9.01 -1.83
N ASP A 63 -13.97 10.11 -1.86
CA ASP A 63 -13.57 11.35 -2.55
C ASP A 63 -12.34 12.04 -1.89
N CYS A 64 -11.91 11.56 -0.72
CA CYS A 64 -10.78 12.07 0.06
C CYS A 64 -9.64 11.04 0.18
N ASP A 65 -9.54 10.07 -0.73
CA ASP A 65 -8.43 9.13 -0.73
C ASP A 65 -7.11 9.81 -1.13
N PHE A 66 -6.04 9.48 -0.39
CA PHE A 66 -4.68 9.97 -0.63
C PHE A 66 -3.82 8.83 -1.14
N ILE A 67 -3.75 8.68 -2.47
CA ILE A 67 -2.96 7.64 -3.13
C ILE A 67 -1.65 8.28 -3.59
N MET A 68 -0.52 7.79 -3.07
CA MET A 68 0.79 8.24 -3.52
C MET A 68 1.23 7.41 -4.70
N ASP A 69 1.62 8.04 -5.81
CA ASP A 69 1.99 7.30 -7.00
C ASP A 69 3.48 6.90 -7.08
N SER A 70 4.31 7.57 -6.27
CA SER A 70 5.77 7.44 -6.21
C SER A 70 6.23 7.46 -4.74
N SER A 71 7.41 6.89 -4.47
CA SER A 71 8.06 6.89 -3.15
C SER A 71 8.88 8.16 -2.88
N GLU A 72 8.96 9.08 -3.84
CA GLU A 72 9.78 10.29 -3.73
C GLU A 72 9.00 11.40 -3.01
N PRO A 73 9.54 11.98 -1.91
CA PRO A 73 8.88 13.04 -1.13
C PRO A 73 8.42 14.25 -1.95
N GLU A 74 9.10 14.53 -3.06
CA GLU A 74 8.84 15.64 -3.97
C GLU A 74 7.55 15.44 -4.79
N ASP A 75 7.18 14.19 -5.05
CA ASP A 75 5.96 13.82 -5.77
C ASP A 75 4.75 13.68 -4.82
N CYS A 76 4.98 13.66 -3.50
CA CYS A 76 3.96 13.45 -2.47
C CYS A 76 3.07 14.69 -2.20
N GLY A 77 3.42 15.83 -2.80
CA GLY A 77 2.67 17.08 -2.68
C GLY A 77 2.36 17.49 -1.25
N GLU A 78 1.20 18.13 -1.03
CA GLU A 78 0.80 18.69 0.27
C GLU A 78 0.43 17.63 1.32
N HIS A 79 0.32 16.36 0.92
CA HIS A 79 -0.21 15.27 1.77
C HIS A 79 0.87 14.39 2.39
N TYR A 80 2.15 14.62 2.07
CA TYR A 80 3.30 13.92 2.69
C TYR A 80 3.26 13.95 4.23
N SER A 81 2.79 15.06 4.80
CA SER A 81 2.66 15.24 6.25
C SER A 81 1.67 14.27 6.92
N LEU A 82 0.75 13.65 6.18
CA LEU A 82 -0.12 12.60 6.70
C LEU A 82 0.63 11.27 6.83
N PHE A 83 1.48 10.95 5.87
CA PHE A 83 2.32 9.75 5.88
C PHE A 83 3.38 9.84 6.97
N ASP A 84 4.02 11.00 7.17
CA ASP A 84 4.99 11.23 8.25
C ASP A 84 4.40 11.04 9.67
N LYS A 85 3.08 11.19 9.82
CA LYS A 85 2.38 11.01 11.10
C LYS A 85 2.06 9.54 11.40
N ILE A 86 2.21 8.65 10.43
CA ILE A 86 2.05 7.22 10.62
C ILE A 86 3.28 6.70 11.36
N ASN A 87 3.04 5.86 12.37
CA ASN A 87 4.12 5.27 13.13
C ASN A 87 4.93 4.30 12.24
N LYS A 88 6.21 4.63 12.00
CA LYS A 88 7.12 3.84 11.17
C LYS A 88 7.27 2.38 11.63
N ASP A 89 7.14 2.11 12.94
CA ASP A 89 7.19 0.72 13.45
C ASP A 89 5.95 -0.07 13.02
N ASP A 90 4.77 0.56 13.04
CA ASP A 90 3.51 -0.06 12.65
C ASP A 90 3.44 -0.24 11.12
N GLU A 91 3.97 0.73 10.37
CA GLU A 91 4.18 0.63 8.92
C GLU A 91 5.08 -0.56 8.56
N ASN A 92 6.27 -0.66 9.16
CA ASN A 92 7.21 -1.76 8.89
C ASN A 92 6.62 -3.12 9.28
N SER A 93 5.92 -3.20 10.41
CA SER A 93 5.23 -4.41 10.87
C SER A 93 4.15 -4.84 9.89
N PHE A 94 3.33 -3.89 9.43
CA PHE A 94 2.29 -4.14 8.44
C PHE A 94 2.87 -4.56 7.08
N ALA A 95 3.89 -3.86 6.58
CA ALA A 95 4.59 -4.22 5.35
C ALA A 95 5.16 -5.64 5.41
N THR A 96 5.75 -6.03 6.55
CA THR A 96 6.22 -7.40 6.80
C THR A 96 5.08 -8.42 6.76
N SER A 97 3.95 -8.11 7.40
CA SER A 97 2.77 -8.99 7.40
C SER A 97 2.17 -9.22 6.02
N VAL A 98 2.23 -8.23 5.12
CA VAL A 98 1.77 -8.37 3.73
C VAL A 98 2.75 -9.21 2.90
N MET A 99 4.04 -9.15 3.23
CA MET A 99 5.07 -9.95 2.56
C MET A 99 5.06 -11.44 2.95
N SER A 100 4.56 -11.80 4.14
CA SER A 100 4.44 -13.19 4.63
C SER A 100 3.29 -13.99 3.99
#